data_AF-A0A2K8MBB1-F1
#
_entry.id   AF-A0A2K8MBB1-F1
#
_cell.length_a   1.000
_cell.length_b   1.000
_cell.length_c   1.000
_cell.angle_alpha   90.00
_cell.angle_beta   90.00
_cell.angle_gamma   90.00
#
_symmetry.space_group_name_H-M   'P 1'
#
loop_
_entity.id
_entity.type
_entity.pdbx_description
1 polymer ?
#
loop_
_entity_poly.entity_id
_entity_poly.type
_entity_poly.pdbx_seq_one_letter_code
_entity_poly.pdbx_strand_id
1 'polypeptide(L)'
;MVTITDAPEDPAWLLIACSAEPPWVNGFGIDAEADPDHVLMAVASGLQDAVIDMLRITVPACPGHQHPLTPVMRDSPRWECPRDARYFHCPIGGYEPARRSRSAGGTPT
;
A
#
# COMPACT_ATOMS: atom_id res chain seq x y z
N MET A 1 -5.08 -4.38 -12.00
CA MET A 1 -5.98 -3.26 -12.33
C MET A 1 -6.66 -2.79 -11.06
N VAL A 2 -6.76 -1.47 -10.85
CA VAL A 2 -7.56 -0.87 -9.79
C VAL A 2 -8.68 -0.08 -10.45
N THR A 3 -9.90 -0.26 -9.99
CA THR A 3 -11.09 0.47 -10.43
C THR A 3 -11.70 1.17 -9.23
N ILE A 4 -12.15 2.40 -9.43
CA ILE A 4 -12.81 3.22 -8.40
C ILE A 4 -14.19 3.57 -8.95
N THR A 5 -15.23 3.34 -8.16
CA THR A 5 -16.63 3.63 -8.52
C THR A 5 -17.37 4.16 -7.31
N ASP A 6 -18.37 5.02 -7.52
CA ASP A 6 -19.28 5.44 -6.46
C ASP A 6 -20.09 4.24 -5.94
N ALA A 7 -20.35 4.18 -4.63
CA ALA A 7 -21.29 3.22 -4.08
C ALA A 7 -22.72 3.62 -4.47
N PRO A 8 -23.52 2.70 -5.04
CA PRO A 8 -24.84 3.06 -5.58
C PRO A 8 -25.85 3.45 -4.49
N GLU A 9 -25.67 2.95 -3.27
CA GLU A 9 -26.52 3.29 -2.12
C GLU A 9 -26.15 4.60 -1.41
N ASP A 10 -24.89 5.03 -1.49
CA ASP A 10 -24.39 6.21 -0.77
C ASP A 10 -23.21 6.85 -1.53
N PRO A 11 -23.41 7.99 -2.20
CA PRO A 11 -22.36 8.63 -2.99
C PRO A 11 -21.23 9.23 -2.14
N ALA A 12 -21.39 9.32 -0.81
CA ALA A 12 -20.28 9.65 0.08
C ALA A 12 -19.23 8.52 0.14
N TRP A 13 -19.58 7.31 -0.30
CA TRP A 13 -18.68 6.16 -0.30
C TRP A 13 -18.18 5.82 -1.71
N LEU A 14 -16.87 5.60 -1.80
CA LEU A 14 -16.21 5.04 -2.97
C LEU A 14 -15.92 3.56 -2.75
N LEU A 15 -16.21 2.74 -3.75
CA LEU A 15 -15.80 1.35 -3.83
C LEU A 15 -14.52 1.25 -4.65
N ILE A 16 -13.47 0.70 -4.03
CA ILE A 16 -12.20 0.43 -4.68
C ILE A 16 -12.08 -1.07 -4.92
N ALA A 17 -12.01 -1.46 -6.19
CA ALA A 17 -11.84 -2.85 -6.61
C ALA A 17 -10.45 -3.07 -7.19
N CYS A 18 -9.75 -4.09 -6.71
CA CYS A 18 -8.44 -4.53 -7.18
C CYS A 18 -8.57 -5.89 -7.84
N SER A 19 -7.97 -6.06 -9.02
CA SER A 19 -7.94 -7.33 -9.74
C SER A 19 -6.55 -7.60 -10.32
N ALA A 20 -6.04 -8.81 -10.10
CA ALA A 20 -4.82 -9.28 -10.75
C ALA A 20 -5.13 -9.88 -12.13
N GLU A 21 -6.07 -10.82 -12.18
CA GLU A 21 -6.66 -11.41 -13.37
C GLU A 21 -8.13 -11.78 -13.07
N PRO A 22 -9.09 -11.50 -13.97
CA PRO A 22 -10.48 -11.91 -13.78
C PRO A 22 -10.59 -13.44 -13.58
N PRO A 23 -11.51 -13.95 -12.73
CA PRO A 23 -12.55 -13.23 -11.98
C PRO A 23 -12.11 -12.80 -10.56
N TRP A 24 -10.82 -12.87 -10.22
CA TRP A 24 -10.36 -12.56 -8.87
C TRP A 24 -10.38 -11.04 -8.65
N VAL A 25 -11.33 -10.62 -7.81
CA VAL A 25 -11.52 -9.23 -7.40
C VAL A 25 -11.57 -9.20 -5.88
N ASN A 26 -10.74 -8.35 -5.27
CA ASN A 26 -10.88 -7.96 -3.88
C ASN A 26 -11.19 -6.46 -3.84
N GLY A 27 -11.99 -6.00 -2.90
CA GLY A 27 -12.36 -4.59 -2.83
C GLY A 27 -12.79 -4.16 -1.45
N PHE A 28 -12.84 -2.84 -1.26
CA PHE A 28 -13.15 -2.21 0.02
C PHE A 28 -13.81 -0.84 -0.23
N GLY A 29 -14.59 -0.39 0.75
CA GLY A 29 -15.24 0.91 0.74
C GLY A 29 -14.42 1.97 1.45
N ILE A 30 -14.51 3.21 0.98
CA ILE A 30 -13.86 4.40 1.56
C ILE A 30 -14.91 5.51 1.66
N ASP A 31 -15.04 6.11 2.83
CA ASP A 31 -15.76 7.38 2.99
C ASP A 31 -14.93 8.50 2.34
N ALA A 32 -15.42 9.05 1.22
CA ALA A 32 -14.77 10.08 0.44
C ALA A 32 -15.01 11.50 0.97
N GLU A 33 -15.93 11.67 1.92
CA GLU A 33 -16.19 12.95 2.58
C GLU A 33 -15.35 13.14 3.84
N ALA A 34 -14.67 12.08 4.31
CA ALA A 34 -13.66 12.17 5.35
C ALA A 34 -12.54 13.16 4.97
N ASP A 35 -11.79 13.64 5.95
CA ASP A 35 -10.66 14.53 5.64
C ASP A 35 -9.60 13.81 4.78
N PRO A 36 -8.85 14.56 3.95
CA PRO A 36 -7.96 13.97 2.96
C PRO A 36 -6.91 13.00 3.52
N ASP A 37 -6.45 13.24 4.75
CA ASP A 37 -5.45 12.39 5.38
C ASP A 37 -6.06 11.04 5.81
N HIS A 38 -7.27 11.04 6.34
CA HIS A 38 -8.01 9.81 6.63
C HIS A 38 -8.39 9.05 5.37
N VAL A 39 -8.82 9.74 4.31
CA VAL A 39 -9.06 9.11 2.99
C VAL A 39 -7.77 8.43 2.50
N LEU A 40 -6.64 9.13 2.54
CA LEU A 40 -5.36 8.60 2.08
C LEU A 40 -4.91 7.38 2.90
N MET A 41 -5.08 7.42 4.22
CA MET A 41 -4.80 6.30 5.13
C MET A 41 -5.68 5.09 4.82
N ALA A 42 -6.99 5.31 4.67
CA ALA A 42 -7.94 4.24 4.41
C ALA A 42 -7.68 3.58 3.04
N VAL A 43 -7.39 4.39 2.01
CA VAL A 43 -6.98 3.90 0.68
C VAL A 43 -5.68 3.09 0.78
N ALA A 44 -4.68 3.59 1.47
CA ALA A 44 -3.40 2.89 1.61
C ALA A 44 -3.53 1.54 2.32
N SER A 45 -4.25 1.50 3.44
CA SER A 45 -4.51 0.27 4.19
C SER A 45 -5.30 -0.74 3.35
N GLY A 46 -6.42 -0.31 2.76
CA GLY A 46 -7.26 -1.18 1.95
C GLY A 46 -6.54 -1.73 0.71
N LEU A 47 -5.76 -0.90 0.01
CA LEU A 47 -4.96 -1.35 -1.12
C LEU A 47 -3.88 -2.35 -0.69
N GLN A 48 -3.20 -2.10 0.43
CA GLN A 48 -2.20 -3.01 0.96
C GLN A 48 -2.84 -4.37 1.27
N ASP A 49 -3.93 -4.40 2.04
CA ASP A 49 -4.62 -5.63 2.42
C ASP A 49 -5.10 -6.39 1.18
N ALA A 50 -5.77 -5.69 0.25
CA ALA A 50 -6.26 -6.28 -0.98
C ALA A 50 -5.14 -6.93 -1.81
N VAL A 51 -3.99 -6.25 -1.96
CA VAL A 51 -2.86 -6.78 -2.74
C VAL A 51 -2.15 -7.91 -2.00
N ILE A 52 -1.94 -7.81 -0.69
CA ILE A 52 -1.35 -8.89 0.12
C ILE A 52 -2.23 -10.14 0.02
N ASP A 53 -3.55 -10.01 0.10
CA ASP A 53 -4.45 -11.14 0.04
C ASP A 53 -4.50 -11.80 -1.34
N MET A 54 -4.55 -11.00 -2.41
CA MET A 54 -4.61 -11.52 -3.78
C MET A 54 -3.27 -12.14 -4.21
N LEU A 55 -2.16 -11.47 -3.93
CA LEU A 55 -0.86 -11.82 -4.52
C LEU A 55 0.09 -12.54 -3.55
N ARG A 56 -0.24 -12.56 -2.24
CA ARG A 56 0.61 -13.14 -1.18
C ARG A 56 2.03 -12.56 -1.18
N ILE A 57 2.16 -11.27 -1.50
CA ILE A 57 3.43 -10.53 -1.50
C ILE A 57 3.51 -9.55 -0.33
N THR A 58 4.70 -9.02 -0.09
CA THR A 58 4.94 -7.93 0.86
C THR A 58 4.88 -6.59 0.13
N VAL A 59 3.91 -5.72 0.46
CA VAL A 59 3.75 -4.42 -0.20
C VAL A 59 3.20 -3.35 0.75
N PRO A 60 3.75 -2.12 0.76
CA PRO A 60 5.10 -1.82 0.32
C PRO A 60 6.10 -2.61 1.17
N ALA A 61 7.15 -3.15 0.56
CA ALA A 61 8.15 -3.91 1.31
C ALA A 61 9.01 -2.98 2.18
N CYS A 62 9.25 -3.35 3.44
CA CYS A 62 10.26 -2.66 4.22
C CYS A 62 11.66 -2.94 3.64
N PRO A 63 12.48 -1.92 3.35
CA PRO A 63 13.87 -2.15 2.98
C PRO A 63 14.59 -2.96 4.07
N GLY A 64 15.46 -3.89 3.68
CA GLY A 64 16.27 -4.67 4.62
C GLY A 64 15.52 -5.62 5.58
N HIS A 65 14.18 -5.70 5.52
CA HIS A 65 13.39 -6.58 6.37
C HIS A 65 12.35 -7.37 5.56
N GLN A 66 11.92 -8.52 6.10
CA GLN A 66 10.90 -9.39 5.50
C GLN A 66 9.52 -9.12 6.13
N HIS A 67 9.01 -7.89 5.98
CA HIS A 67 7.66 -7.50 6.42
C HIS A 67 7.17 -6.29 5.63
N PRO A 68 5.85 -6.06 5.53
CA PRO A 68 5.32 -4.88 4.88
C PRO A 68 5.51 -3.67 5.78
N LEU A 69 5.65 -2.50 5.18
CA LEU A 69 5.50 -1.25 5.90
C LEU A 69 4.06 -1.11 6.38
N THR A 70 3.86 -0.55 7.56
CA THR A 70 2.55 -0.30 8.14
C THR A 70 2.14 1.14 7.83
N PRO A 71 0.93 1.40 7.33
CA PRO A 71 0.43 2.75 7.21
C PRO A 71 0.13 3.29 8.61
N VAL A 72 0.57 4.50 8.92
CA VAL A 72 0.34 5.13 10.22
C VAL A 72 -0.08 6.59 10.08
N MET A 73 -0.98 7.01 10.97
CA MET A 73 -1.32 8.43 11.15
C MET A 73 -0.41 9.03 12.23
N ARG A 74 0.28 10.11 11.87
CA ARG A 74 1.15 10.91 12.76
C ARG A 74 0.80 12.38 12.55
N ASP A 75 1.78 13.22 12.28
CA ASP A 75 1.55 14.59 11.80
C ASP A 75 1.03 14.60 10.35
N SER A 76 1.31 13.53 9.58
CA SER A 76 0.76 13.27 8.25
C SER A 76 0.75 11.75 7.97
N PRO A 77 -0.11 11.26 7.05
CA PRO A 77 -0.12 9.85 6.64
C PRO A 77 1.21 9.39 6.06
N ARG A 78 1.75 8.29 6.59
CA ARG A 78 3.03 7.74 6.12
C ARG A 78 3.13 6.23 6.29
N TRP A 79 4.01 5.62 5.51
CA TRP A 79 4.46 4.25 5.72
C TRP A 79 5.59 4.24 6.76
N GLU A 80 5.54 3.31 7.71
CA GLU A 80 6.60 3.08 8.71
C GLU A 80 6.99 1.61 8.79
N CYS A 81 8.25 1.34 9.11
CA CYS A 81 8.69 0.00 9.49
C CYS A 81 8.03 -0.39 10.84
N PRO A 82 7.22 -1.48 10.91
CA PRO A 82 6.54 -1.87 12.14
C PRO A 82 7.49 -2.33 13.26
N ARG A 83 8.70 -2.75 12.91
CA ARG A 83 9.69 -3.21 13.91
C ARG A 83 10.51 -2.08 14.51
N ASP A 84 10.76 -1.02 13.73
CA ASP A 84 11.52 0.15 14.14
C ASP A 84 11.14 1.33 13.23
N ALA A 85 10.29 2.23 13.74
CA ALA A 85 9.85 3.40 12.99
C ALA A 85 10.99 4.36 12.59
N ARG A 86 12.15 4.29 13.27
CA ARG A 86 13.32 5.11 12.92
C ARG A 86 14.13 4.51 11.77
N TYR A 87 13.98 3.21 11.51
CA TYR A 87 14.72 2.51 10.47
C TYR A 87 14.33 2.98 9.07
N PHE A 88 13.02 3.02 8.79
CA PHE A 88 12.51 3.47 7.50
C PHE A 88 11.09 4.02 7.65
N HIS A 89 10.85 5.15 6.99
CA HIS A 89 9.54 5.73 6.80
C HIS A 89 9.52 6.55 5.50
N CYS A 90 8.34 6.72 4.91
CA CYS A 90 8.13 7.62 3.78
C CYS A 90 6.65 8.05 3.67
N PRO A 91 6.34 9.19 3.03
CA PRO A 91 4.95 9.57 2.76
C PRO A 91 4.20 8.49 1.97
N ILE A 92 2.89 8.37 2.20
CA ILE A 92 2.05 7.53 1.34
C ILE A 92 2.06 8.12 -0.09
N GLY A 93 2.26 7.26 -1.10
CA GLY A 93 2.47 7.67 -2.49
C GLY A 93 3.94 8.01 -2.85
N GLY A 94 4.81 8.20 -1.85
CA GLY A 94 6.24 8.49 -2.04
C GLY A 94 7.17 7.28 -1.90
N TYR A 95 6.62 6.06 -1.87
CA TYR A 95 7.43 4.85 -1.72
C TYR A 95 8.24 4.58 -2.99
N GLU A 96 9.56 4.73 -2.88
CA GLU A 96 10.51 4.27 -3.89
C GLU A 96 11.15 2.97 -3.41
N PRO A 97 10.94 1.83 -4.10
CA PRO A 97 11.65 0.62 -3.75
C PRO A 97 13.15 0.91 -3.90
N ALA A 98 13.92 0.64 -2.85
CA ALA A 98 15.38 0.68 -2.93
C ALA A 98 15.78 -0.12 -4.18
N ARG A 99 16.29 0.57 -5.21
CA ARG A 99 16.74 -0.07 -6.45
C ARG A 99 17.59 -1.24 -6.02
N ARG A 100 17.24 -2.48 -6.42
CA ARG A 100 18.04 -3.67 -6.12
C ARG A 100 19.48 -3.30 -6.45
N SER A 101 20.30 -3.12 -5.42
CA SER A 101 21.74 -3.04 -5.58
C SER A 101 22.11 -4.38 -6.20
N ARG A 102 22.27 -4.43 -7.53
CA ARG A 102 22.99 -5.52 -8.15
C ARG A 102 24.37 -5.43 -7.56
N SER A 103 24.66 -6.29 -6.59
CA SER A 103 26.02 -6.65 -6.24
C SER A 103 26.63 -7.21 -7.53
N ALA A 104 27.28 -6.35 -8.31
CA ALA A 104 28.24 -6.77 -9.31
C ALA A 104 29.50 -7.24 -8.55
N GLY A 105 29.38 -8.34 -7.81
CA GLY A 105 30.48 -9.25 -7.53
C GLY A 105 30.27 -10.45 -8.46
N GLY A 106 31.24 -11.01 -9.14
CA GLY A 106 32.67 -10.80 -9.19
C GLY A 106 33.17 -11.79 -10.25
N THR A 107 34.30 -11.46 -10.86
CA THR A 107 34.96 -12.19 -11.95
C THR A 107 35.06 -13.71 -11.69
N PRO A 108 34.69 -14.58 -12.66
CA PRO A 108 35.30 -15.90 -12.76
C PRO A 108 36.60 -15.78 -13.57
N THR A 109 37.68 -16.24 -12.94
CA THR A 109 39.02 -16.50 -13.48
C THR A 109 39.04 -17.33 -14.74
#